data_AF-A0A928FJ99-F1
#
_entry.id   AF-A0A928FJ99-F1
#
_cell.length_a   1.000
_cell.length_b   1.000
_cell.length_c   1.000
_cell.angle_alpha   90.00
_cell.angle_beta   90.00
_cell.angle_gamma   90.00
#
_symmetry.space_group_name_H-M   'P 1'
#
loop_
_entity.id
_entity.type
_entity.pdbx_description
1 polymer ?
#
loop_
_entity_poly.entity_id
_entity_poly.type
_entity_poly.pdbx_seq_one_letter_code
_entity_poly.pdbx_strand_id
1 'polypeptide(L)'
;MYYITLDLEWNQAYAEKALAVQKRLSRRLRGEVIQIGAVKLDKNMNPCGSYQTIVKPKYFKKLHRHVSVLTGITQEQIDLGISLPEAAERFRKWCGRDFVFLTWGPDDIPMLKENFRVHDISVTWLDKTYDLQLIFNRQTDGGTKQRSLEYAMEYFEIPQNLPAHDALNDAYFTALVAEKLDVKEGIKSYNLRRGALLLDTVIGDADAGEDGYVTIKELLDDDAVKNPVCPICSTPLTQELNMLHSKGQRYTYLCNCKKDGKMLFSMKLHRNFNDTWRARCTFELANAEKIEEFKKGLERSNIKRKAKRRKTRRKAPAVSPPSSRTE
;
A
#
# COMPACT_ATOMS: atom_id res chain seq x y z
N MET A 1 13.97 19.74 -10.43
CA MET A 1 13.22 18.50 -10.23
C MET A 1 13.88 17.34 -10.94
N TYR A 2 14.38 16.39 -10.16
CA TYR A 2 14.85 15.08 -10.63
C TYR A 2 13.80 14.00 -10.33
N TYR A 3 13.89 12.86 -11.02
CA TYR A 3 13.12 11.67 -10.68
C TYR A 3 14.09 10.59 -10.20
N ILE A 4 13.74 9.91 -9.13
CA ILE A 4 14.52 8.80 -8.59
C ILE A 4 13.68 7.55 -8.79
N THR A 5 14.05 6.70 -9.74
CA THR A 5 13.52 5.34 -9.73
C THR A 5 14.16 4.59 -8.57
N LEU A 6 13.35 3.92 -7.77
CA LEU A 6 13.79 3.22 -6.57
C LEU A 6 13.20 1.82 -6.58
N ASP A 7 14.07 0.86 -6.29
CA ASP A 7 13.71 -0.50 -5.97
C ASP A 7 14.52 -0.96 -4.75
N LEU A 8 13.97 -1.91 -3.99
CA LEU A 8 14.54 -2.41 -2.75
C LEU A 8 14.49 -3.93 -2.73
N GLU A 9 15.57 -4.54 -2.25
CA GLU A 9 15.51 -5.92 -1.77
C GLU A 9 15.48 -5.94 -0.25
N TRP A 10 14.67 -6.82 0.33
CA TRP A 10 14.54 -6.95 1.78
C TRP A 10 14.57 -8.40 2.25
N ASN A 11 15.24 -8.61 3.38
CA ASN A 11 15.21 -9.88 4.08
C ASN A 11 13.93 -10.02 4.93
N GLN A 12 13.53 -11.25 5.16
CA GLN A 12 12.39 -11.60 6.00
C GLN A 12 12.86 -12.51 7.14
N ALA A 13 12.21 -12.39 8.30
CA ALA A 13 12.45 -13.32 9.39
C ALA A 13 11.83 -14.69 9.10
N TYR A 14 12.50 -15.75 9.58
CA TYR A 14 11.85 -17.02 9.84
C TYR A 14 10.69 -16.81 10.84
N ALA A 15 9.55 -17.45 10.61
CA ALA A 15 8.29 -17.18 11.32
C ALA A 15 8.44 -17.08 12.86
N GLU A 16 9.21 -17.97 13.47
CA GLU A 16 9.48 -18.01 14.91
C GLU A 16 10.21 -16.77 15.43
N LYS A 17 11.13 -16.20 14.63
CA LYS A 17 11.91 -15.01 14.98
C LYS A 17 11.18 -13.72 14.65
N ALA A 18 10.30 -13.72 13.65
CA ALA A 18 9.51 -12.55 13.25
C ALA A 18 8.70 -12.02 14.44
N LEU A 19 8.00 -12.92 15.14
CA LEU A 19 7.20 -12.57 16.31
C LEU A 19 8.06 -12.07 17.48
N ALA A 20 9.22 -12.70 17.70
CA ALA A 20 10.13 -12.31 18.79
C ALA A 20 10.74 -10.92 18.58
N VAL A 21 11.11 -10.58 17.34
CA VAL A 21 11.57 -9.24 16.98
C VAL A 21 10.42 -8.24 17.11
N GLN A 22 9.24 -8.56 16.55
CA GLN A 22 8.10 -7.64 16.58
C GLN A 22 7.66 -7.31 18.01
N LYS A 23 7.72 -8.27 18.95
CA LYS A 23 7.44 -8.03 20.38
C LYS A 23 8.42 -7.06 21.07
N ARG A 24 9.65 -6.95 20.56
CA ARG A 24 10.68 -6.05 21.10
C ARG A 24 10.64 -4.67 20.47
N LEU A 25 9.92 -4.53 19.36
CA LEU A 25 9.76 -3.27 18.63
C LEU A 25 8.42 -2.65 18.99
N SER A 26 8.44 -1.36 19.33
CA SER A 26 7.24 -0.53 19.48
C SER A 26 6.66 -0.08 18.13
N ARG A 27 7.14 -0.64 17.02
CA ARG A 27 6.85 -0.23 15.65
C ARG A 27 6.85 -1.45 14.73
N ARG A 28 6.08 -1.39 13.65
CA ARG A 28 6.00 -2.49 12.67
C ARG A 28 7.30 -2.65 11.90
N LEU A 29 7.75 -3.90 11.75
CA LEU A 29 8.85 -4.27 10.86
C LEU A 29 8.53 -5.59 10.14
N ARG A 30 7.98 -5.51 8.93
CA ARG A 30 7.61 -6.72 8.15
C ARG A 30 8.79 -7.37 7.41
N GLY A 31 9.86 -6.62 7.19
CA GLY A 31 11.08 -7.02 6.51
C GLY A 31 12.17 -5.99 6.76
N GLU A 32 13.43 -6.37 6.57
CA GLU A 32 14.56 -5.43 6.65
C GLU A 32 15.18 -5.20 5.28
N VAL A 33 15.31 -3.94 4.88
CA VAL A 33 16.00 -3.58 3.62
C VAL A 33 17.43 -4.08 3.69
N ILE A 34 17.85 -4.83 2.67
CA ILE A 34 19.21 -5.38 2.49
C ILE A 34 19.90 -4.85 1.25
N GLN A 35 19.17 -4.28 0.30
CA GLN A 35 19.73 -3.56 -0.84
C GLN A 35 18.87 -2.34 -1.16
N ILE A 36 19.51 -1.22 -1.46
CA ILE A 36 18.86 -0.04 -2.05
C ILE A 36 19.45 0.11 -3.43
N GLY A 37 18.61 0.11 -4.46
CA GLY A 37 18.99 0.40 -5.84
C GLY A 37 18.19 1.57 -6.38
N ALA A 38 18.86 2.51 -7.05
CA ALA A 38 18.20 3.69 -7.58
C ALA A 38 18.88 4.25 -8.82
N VAL A 39 18.08 4.80 -9.73
CA VAL A 39 18.55 5.58 -10.88
C VAL A 39 17.96 6.98 -10.82
N LYS A 40 18.82 7.98 -11.03
CA LYS A 40 18.43 9.39 -11.09
C LYS A 40 18.22 9.78 -12.54
N LEU A 41 17.05 10.34 -12.82
CA LEU A 41 16.64 10.84 -14.12
C LEU A 41 16.53 12.37 -14.08
N ASP A 42 16.95 13.02 -15.17
CA ASP A 42 16.76 14.44 -15.38
C ASP A 42 15.29 14.80 -15.71
N LYS A 43 15.03 16.09 -16.00
CA LYS A 43 13.68 16.59 -16.31
C LYS A 43 13.08 16.05 -17.64
N ASN A 44 13.90 15.40 -18.45
CA ASN A 44 13.59 14.81 -19.75
C ASN A 44 13.59 13.27 -19.67
N MET A 45 13.63 12.68 -18.47
CA MET A 45 13.74 11.24 -18.20
C MET A 45 15.08 10.60 -18.56
N ASN A 46 16.13 11.36 -18.90
CA ASN A 46 17.43 10.75 -19.21
C ASN A 46 18.15 10.32 -17.93
N PRO A 47 18.70 9.09 -17.85
CA PRO A 47 19.51 8.64 -16.74
C PRO A 47 20.76 9.51 -16.60
N CYS A 48 20.99 10.04 -15.39
CA CYS A 48 22.12 10.92 -15.07
C CYS A 48 22.87 10.51 -13.80
N GLY A 49 22.53 9.37 -13.22
CA GLY A 49 23.29 8.76 -12.13
C GLY A 49 22.64 7.48 -11.62
N SER A 50 23.45 6.60 -11.03
CA SER A 50 22.99 5.41 -10.33
C SER A 50 23.49 5.39 -8.88
N TYR A 51 22.78 4.67 -8.03
CA TYR A 51 23.14 4.44 -6.64
C TYR A 51 22.78 3.02 -6.24
N GLN A 52 23.71 2.35 -5.59
CA GLN A 52 23.48 1.04 -4.99
C GLN A 52 24.20 0.97 -3.65
N THR A 53 23.55 0.36 -2.67
CA THR A 53 24.22 -0.04 -1.42
C THR A 53 23.61 -1.30 -0.86
N ILE A 54 24.47 -2.17 -0.32
CA ILE A 54 24.06 -3.29 0.52
C ILE A 54 23.92 -2.77 1.95
N VAL A 55 22.81 -3.15 2.59
CA VAL A 55 22.46 -2.75 3.95
C VAL A 55 22.56 -3.96 4.87
N LYS A 56 23.27 -3.77 5.98
CA LYS A 56 23.39 -4.76 7.03
C LYS A 56 22.16 -4.77 7.93
N PRO A 57 21.37 -5.85 7.95
CA PRO A 57 20.19 -5.95 8.80
C PRO A 57 20.57 -6.00 10.29
N LYS A 58 19.81 -5.31 11.13
CA LYS A 58 19.99 -5.25 12.58
C LYS A 58 19.18 -6.32 13.30
N TYR A 59 18.00 -6.68 12.80
CA TYR A 59 17.03 -7.52 13.50
C TYR A 59 16.95 -8.95 12.92
N PHE A 60 16.79 -9.06 11.61
CA PHE A 60 16.71 -10.24 10.75
C PHE A 60 18.10 -10.53 10.15
N LYS A 61 19.09 -10.76 11.02
CA LYS A 61 20.51 -10.88 10.66
C LYS A 61 20.84 -12.09 9.77
N LYS A 62 20.05 -13.17 9.87
CA LYS A 62 20.24 -14.37 9.06
C LYS A 62 19.42 -14.22 7.78
N LEU A 63 20.09 -14.23 6.63
CA LEU A 63 19.46 -14.17 5.32
C LEU A 63 18.55 -15.37 5.11
N HIS A 64 17.31 -15.09 4.72
CA HIS A 64 16.36 -16.13 4.41
C HIS A 64 16.74 -16.83 3.09
N ARG A 65 16.80 -18.16 3.09
CA ARG A 65 17.25 -18.94 1.92
C ARG A 65 16.52 -18.57 0.62
N HIS A 66 15.20 -18.39 0.69
CA HIS A 66 14.43 -17.99 -0.48
C HIS A 66 14.84 -16.61 -1.01
N VAL A 67 15.11 -15.64 -0.13
CA VAL A 67 15.56 -14.29 -0.51
C VAL A 67 16.94 -14.37 -1.16
N SER A 68 17.86 -15.15 -0.58
CA SER A 68 19.20 -15.35 -1.16
C SER A 68 19.15 -15.96 -2.56
N VAL A 69 18.31 -16.98 -2.77
CA VAL A 69 18.14 -17.60 -4.10
C VAL A 69 17.48 -16.64 -5.09
N LEU A 70 16.50 -15.85 -4.64
CA LEU A 70 15.77 -14.92 -5.51
C LEU A 70 16.66 -13.76 -5.96
N THR A 71 17.38 -13.15 -5.03
CA THR A 71 18.14 -11.90 -5.24
C THR A 71 19.60 -12.12 -5.61
N GLY A 72 20.13 -13.33 -5.41
CA GLY A 72 21.55 -13.61 -5.51
C GLY A 72 22.42 -13.01 -4.38
N ILE A 73 21.83 -12.24 -3.46
CA ILE A 73 22.54 -11.67 -2.32
C ILE A 73 22.98 -12.81 -1.38
N THR A 74 24.22 -12.73 -0.89
CA THR A 74 24.78 -13.69 0.07
C THR A 74 24.78 -13.16 1.50
N GLN A 75 24.94 -14.08 2.47
CA GLN A 75 25.06 -13.72 3.87
C GLN A 75 26.30 -12.84 4.11
N GLU A 76 27.41 -13.16 3.45
CA GLU A 76 28.67 -12.42 3.54
C GLU A 76 28.50 -10.98 3.04
N GLN A 77 27.75 -10.78 1.95
CA GLN A 77 27.47 -9.43 1.43
C GLN A 77 26.68 -8.59 2.44
N ILE A 78 25.60 -9.11 3.02
CA ILE A 78 24.82 -8.35 4.01
C ILE A 78 25.60 -8.14 5.32
N ASP A 79 26.49 -9.06 5.69
CA ASP A 79 27.32 -8.91 6.90
C ASP A 79 28.40 -7.84 6.73
N LEU A 80 28.87 -7.61 5.50
CA LEU A 80 29.81 -6.55 5.10
C LEU A 80 29.09 -5.24 4.70
N GLY A 81 27.76 -5.24 4.59
CA GLY A 81 26.97 -4.07 4.28
C GLY A 81 27.09 -2.96 5.33
N ILE A 82 26.68 -1.74 4.95
CA ILE A 82 26.63 -0.60 5.88
C ILE A 82 25.34 -0.60 6.69
N SER A 83 25.34 0.08 7.83
CA SER A 83 24.12 0.20 8.65
C SER A 83 23.01 0.97 7.92
N LEU A 84 21.74 0.66 8.19
CA LEU A 84 20.62 1.39 7.59
C LEU A 84 20.67 2.91 7.84
N PRO A 85 21.01 3.43 9.04
CA PRO A 85 21.17 4.87 9.25
C PRO A 85 22.21 5.51 8.32
N GLU A 86 23.35 4.85 8.14
CA GLU A 86 24.40 5.32 7.24
C GLU A 86 23.98 5.25 5.77
N ALA A 87 23.32 4.16 5.36
CA ALA A 87 22.75 4.02 4.03
C ALA A 87 21.72 5.11 3.73
N ALA A 88 20.83 5.41 4.70
CA ALA A 88 19.82 6.45 4.57
C ALA A 88 20.45 7.85 4.40
N GLU A 89 21.50 8.17 5.17
CA GLU A 89 22.22 9.44 5.05
C GLU A 89 22.90 9.57 3.68
N ARG A 90 23.66 8.54 3.27
CA ARG A 90 24.35 8.50 1.97
C ARG A 90 23.35 8.59 0.82
N PHE A 91 22.26 7.84 0.88
CA PHE A 91 21.23 7.83 -0.15
C PHE A 91 20.52 9.18 -0.25
N ARG A 92 20.11 9.77 0.89
CA ARG A 92 19.49 11.11 0.92
C ARG A 92 20.43 12.18 0.34
N LYS A 93 21.72 12.14 0.70
CA LYS A 93 22.74 13.05 0.15
C LYS A 93 22.87 12.87 -1.36
N TRP A 94 22.87 11.62 -1.85
CA TRP A 94 22.91 11.34 -3.27
C TRP A 94 21.65 11.80 -4.00
N CYS A 95 20.44 11.63 -3.46
CA CYS A 95 19.21 12.14 -4.06
C CYS A 95 19.26 13.66 -4.27
N GLY A 96 19.92 14.39 -3.37
CA GLY A 96 20.11 15.83 -3.48
C GLY A 96 18.88 16.61 -3.04
N ARG A 97 18.59 17.72 -3.75
CA ARG A 97 17.44 18.60 -3.47
C ARG A 97 16.43 18.51 -4.63
N ASP A 98 15.15 18.65 -4.31
CA ASP A 98 14.04 18.69 -5.27
C ASP A 98 13.96 17.47 -6.21
N PHE A 99 13.45 16.37 -5.68
CA PHE A 99 13.21 15.13 -6.41
C PHE A 99 11.85 14.52 -6.04
N VAL A 100 11.44 13.52 -6.84
CA VAL A 100 10.32 12.63 -6.55
C VAL A 100 10.74 11.19 -6.76
N PHE A 101 10.13 10.26 -6.02
CA PHE A 101 10.32 8.83 -6.21
C PHE A 101 9.34 8.28 -7.25
N LEU A 102 9.86 7.38 -8.09
CA LEU A 102 9.11 6.51 -8.98
C LEU A 102 9.42 5.07 -8.56
N THR A 103 8.40 4.27 -8.25
CA THR A 103 8.56 2.86 -7.88
C THR A 103 7.73 1.99 -8.82
N TRP A 104 8.14 0.74 -9.03
CA TRP A 104 7.33 -0.22 -9.78
C TRP A 104 6.36 -0.97 -8.85
N GLY A 105 5.32 -0.27 -8.42
CA GLY A 105 4.33 -0.79 -7.48
C GLY A 105 4.34 -0.06 -6.14
N PRO A 106 3.53 -0.54 -5.17
CA PRO A 106 3.20 0.22 -3.98
C PRO A 106 4.05 -0.10 -2.75
N ASP A 107 5.01 -1.03 -2.83
CA ASP A 107 5.57 -1.70 -1.65
C ASP A 107 6.87 -1.09 -1.11
N ASP A 108 7.74 -0.55 -1.98
CA ASP A 108 9.09 -0.09 -1.62
C ASP A 108 9.09 1.06 -0.60
N ILE A 109 8.38 2.15 -0.90
CA ILE A 109 8.36 3.32 0.01
C ILE A 109 7.75 2.97 1.37
N PRO A 110 6.62 2.23 1.48
CA PRO A 110 6.16 1.74 2.77
C PRO A 110 7.17 0.85 3.50
N MET A 111 7.87 -0.05 2.79
CA MET A 111 8.92 -0.89 3.38
C MET A 111 10.07 -0.05 3.95
N LEU A 112 10.54 0.93 3.18
CA LEU A 112 11.60 1.85 3.60
C LEU A 112 11.16 2.72 4.79
N LYS A 113 9.91 3.20 4.79
CA LYS A 113 9.33 3.96 5.90
C LYS A 113 9.23 3.13 7.18
N GLU A 114 8.84 1.86 7.11
CA GLU A 114 8.86 0.94 8.28
C GLU A 114 10.29 0.80 8.83
N ASN A 115 11.25 0.53 7.95
CA ASN A 115 12.67 0.39 8.29
C ASN A 115 13.26 1.67 8.91
N PHE A 116 12.93 2.84 8.38
CA PHE A 116 13.40 4.11 8.94
C PHE A 116 12.79 4.40 10.31
N ARG A 117 11.51 4.10 10.50
CA ARG A 117 10.83 4.31 11.78
C ARG A 117 11.45 3.47 12.90
N VAL A 118 11.83 2.20 12.67
CA VAL A 118 12.46 1.41 13.74
C VAL A 118 13.88 1.85 14.09
N HIS A 119 14.47 2.73 13.28
CA HIS A 119 15.78 3.36 13.49
C HIS A 119 15.68 4.86 13.83
N ASP A 120 14.48 5.39 14.09
CA ASP A 120 14.23 6.81 14.36
C ASP A 120 14.75 7.77 13.28
N ILE A 121 14.78 7.30 12.04
CA ILE A 121 15.16 8.07 10.86
C ILE A 121 13.92 8.80 10.33
N SER A 122 14.06 10.09 10.00
CA SER A 122 12.96 10.87 9.42
C SER A 122 12.51 10.31 8.06
N VAL A 123 11.19 10.22 7.89
CA VAL A 123 10.53 9.73 6.66
C VAL A 123 9.92 10.85 5.80
N THR A 124 10.00 12.11 6.24
CA THR A 124 9.31 13.24 5.59
C THR A 124 9.80 13.54 4.17
N TRP A 125 11.01 13.09 3.84
CA TRP A 125 11.58 13.24 2.50
C TRP A 125 11.14 12.13 1.51
N LEU A 126 10.35 11.15 1.99
CA LEU A 126 9.82 10.04 1.19
C LEU A 126 8.36 10.27 0.74
N ASP A 127 7.82 11.49 0.87
CA ASP A 127 6.39 11.75 0.67
C ASP A 127 5.99 11.99 -0.79
N LYS A 128 6.92 12.52 -1.61
CA LYS A 128 6.71 12.71 -3.04
C LYS A 128 7.04 11.43 -3.80
N THR A 129 6.11 10.48 -3.78
CA THR A 129 6.26 9.17 -4.46
C THR A 129 5.10 8.87 -5.38
N TYR A 130 5.40 8.25 -6.51
CA TYR A 130 4.44 7.83 -7.51
C TYR A 130 4.72 6.40 -7.95
N ASP A 131 3.65 5.63 -8.08
CA ASP A 131 3.69 4.27 -8.59
C ASP A 131 3.65 4.32 -10.12
N LEU A 132 4.77 4.00 -10.75
CA LEU A 132 4.96 4.07 -12.20
C LEU A 132 4.13 3.00 -12.92
N GLN A 133 3.85 1.86 -12.28
CA GLN A 133 3.00 0.81 -12.85
C GLN A 133 1.56 1.32 -13.06
N LEU A 134 1.04 2.16 -12.16
CA LEU A 134 -0.27 2.78 -12.33
C LEU A 134 -0.29 3.80 -13.48
N ILE A 135 0.82 4.52 -13.68
CA ILE A 135 0.98 5.45 -14.82
C ILE A 135 1.02 4.65 -16.13
N PHE A 136 1.84 3.60 -16.18
CA PHE A 136 1.92 2.66 -17.30
C PHE A 136 0.55 2.14 -17.69
N ASN A 137 -0.18 1.52 -16.76
CA ASN A 137 -1.50 0.95 -17.01
C ASN A 137 -2.49 1.97 -17.59
N ARG A 138 -2.44 3.22 -17.13
CA ARG A 138 -3.34 4.27 -17.61
C ARG A 138 -3.01 4.71 -19.04
N GLN A 139 -1.72 4.77 -19.38
CA GLN A 139 -1.26 5.28 -20.67
C GLN A 139 -1.20 4.20 -21.75
N THR A 140 -1.35 2.92 -21.39
CA THR A 140 -1.35 1.78 -22.32
C THR A 140 -2.74 1.17 -22.51
N ASP A 141 -3.07 0.09 -21.80
CA ASP A 141 -4.28 -0.70 -22.02
C ASP A 141 -5.48 -0.28 -21.13
N GLY A 142 -5.31 0.73 -20.28
CA GLY A 142 -6.32 1.18 -19.31
C GLY A 142 -6.64 0.13 -18.25
N GLY A 143 -5.81 -0.91 -18.13
CA GLY A 143 -6.04 -2.06 -17.26
C GLY A 143 -6.03 -1.71 -15.78
N THR A 144 -6.86 -2.41 -15.00
CA THR A 144 -6.84 -2.33 -13.53
C THR A 144 -6.02 -3.44 -12.88
N LYS A 145 -5.39 -4.30 -13.69
CA LYS A 145 -4.55 -5.41 -13.23
C LYS A 145 -3.14 -4.92 -12.90
N GLN A 146 -2.56 -5.44 -11.83
CA GLN A 146 -1.16 -5.23 -11.49
C GLN A 146 -0.28 -5.91 -12.57
N ARG A 147 0.60 -5.14 -13.22
CA ARG A 147 1.52 -5.62 -14.27
C ARG A 147 2.93 -5.76 -13.70
N SER A 148 3.63 -6.84 -14.04
CA SER A 148 5.05 -7.00 -13.68
C SER A 148 5.90 -5.99 -14.45
N LEU A 149 7.10 -5.72 -13.95
CA LEU A 149 8.08 -4.90 -14.67
C LEU A 149 8.48 -5.59 -15.98
N GLU A 150 8.65 -6.92 -15.93
CA GLU A 150 8.86 -7.80 -17.08
C GLU A 150 7.84 -7.55 -18.21
N TYR A 151 6.55 -7.48 -17.86
CA TYR A 151 5.49 -7.23 -18.84
C TYR A 151 5.61 -5.84 -19.48
N ALA A 152 5.97 -4.81 -18.71
CA ALA A 152 6.15 -3.46 -19.25
C ALA A 152 7.39 -3.35 -20.13
N MET A 153 8.48 -4.05 -19.77
CA MET A 153 9.67 -4.15 -20.61
C MET A 153 9.34 -4.82 -21.94
N GLU A 154 8.60 -5.94 -21.92
CA GLU A 154 8.13 -6.61 -23.13
C GLU A 154 7.26 -5.68 -23.99
N TYR A 155 6.30 -4.98 -23.37
CA TYR A 155 5.40 -4.05 -24.07
C TYR A 155 6.14 -2.93 -24.81
N PHE A 156 7.23 -2.41 -24.23
CA PHE A 156 8.04 -1.34 -24.84
C PHE A 156 9.27 -1.86 -25.60
N GLU A 157 9.37 -3.18 -25.81
CA GLU A 157 10.50 -3.82 -26.49
C GLU A 157 11.87 -3.48 -25.86
N ILE A 158 11.90 -3.34 -24.52
CA ILE A 158 13.12 -3.11 -23.74
C ILE A 158 13.84 -4.46 -23.55
N PRO A 159 15.10 -4.61 -23.99
CA PRO A 159 15.84 -5.86 -23.82
C PRO A 159 16.08 -6.19 -22.35
N GLN A 160 15.65 -7.38 -21.92
CA GLN A 160 15.88 -7.90 -20.58
C GLN A 160 17.26 -8.56 -20.48
N ASN A 161 18.29 -7.74 -20.35
CA ASN A 161 19.69 -8.17 -20.45
C ASN A 161 20.44 -8.22 -19.11
N LEU A 162 19.76 -7.94 -18.00
CA LEU A 162 20.32 -7.95 -16.65
C LEU A 162 19.47 -8.85 -15.74
N PRO A 163 20.06 -9.45 -14.69
CA PRO A 163 19.32 -10.25 -13.72
C PRO A 163 18.20 -9.43 -13.04
N ALA A 164 17.01 -10.01 -12.98
CA ALA A 164 15.90 -9.53 -12.15
C ALA A 164 16.18 -9.79 -10.67
N HIS A 165 15.46 -9.08 -9.79
CA HIS A 165 15.62 -9.17 -8.32
C HIS A 165 17.00 -8.71 -7.83
N ASP A 166 17.61 -7.81 -8.60
CA ASP A 166 18.67 -6.94 -8.13
C ASP A 166 18.11 -5.51 -8.13
N ALA A 167 18.15 -4.86 -6.97
CA ALA A 167 17.50 -3.57 -6.81
C ALA A 167 18.01 -2.49 -7.78
N LEU A 168 19.29 -2.52 -8.18
CA LEU A 168 19.79 -1.50 -9.11
C LEU A 168 19.30 -1.80 -10.54
N ASN A 169 19.34 -3.06 -10.95
CA ASN A 169 18.85 -3.48 -12.26
C ASN A 169 17.35 -3.19 -12.41
N ASP A 170 16.55 -3.51 -11.40
CA ASP A 170 15.10 -3.28 -11.44
C ASP A 170 14.77 -1.77 -11.39
N ALA A 171 15.53 -0.97 -10.65
CA ALA A 171 15.43 0.49 -10.71
C ALA A 171 15.85 1.05 -12.08
N TYR A 172 16.84 0.45 -12.75
CA TYR A 172 17.28 0.83 -14.08
C TYR A 172 16.23 0.49 -15.15
N PHE A 173 15.67 -0.72 -15.13
CA PHE A 173 14.58 -1.08 -16.04
C PHE A 173 13.32 -0.23 -15.80
N THR A 174 13.02 0.08 -14.53
CA THR A 174 11.96 1.05 -14.20
C THR A 174 12.24 2.42 -14.82
N ALA A 175 13.50 2.87 -14.88
CA ALA A 175 13.89 4.13 -15.52
C ALA A 175 13.69 4.08 -17.04
N LEU A 176 14.09 2.99 -17.70
CA LEU A 176 13.85 2.79 -19.13
C LEU A 176 12.36 2.78 -19.46
N VAL A 177 11.53 2.18 -18.61
CA VAL A 177 10.07 2.26 -18.76
C VAL A 177 9.57 3.68 -18.57
N ALA A 178 10.11 4.43 -17.59
CA ALA A 178 9.74 5.83 -17.36
C ALA A 178 10.03 6.72 -18.58
N GLU A 179 11.13 6.48 -19.31
CA GLU A 179 11.47 7.19 -20.55
C GLU A 179 10.42 7.01 -21.66
N LYS A 180 9.67 5.91 -21.64
CA LYS A 180 8.63 5.59 -22.64
C LYS A 180 7.25 6.16 -22.27
N LEU A 181 7.12 6.80 -21.11
CA LEU A 181 5.84 7.29 -20.57
C LEU A 181 5.83 8.82 -20.47
N ASP A 182 4.63 9.42 -20.54
CA ASP A 182 4.45 10.81 -20.11
C ASP A 182 4.32 10.86 -18.59
N VAL A 183 5.46 10.80 -17.90
CA VAL A 183 5.51 10.81 -16.43
C VAL A 183 4.93 12.12 -15.86
N LYS A 184 5.02 13.24 -16.57
CA LYS A 184 4.48 14.53 -16.10
C LYS A 184 2.96 14.52 -16.10
N GLU A 185 2.33 14.05 -17.16
CA GLU A 185 0.89 13.80 -17.21
C GLU A 185 0.50 12.78 -16.13
N GLY A 186 1.25 11.68 -16.03
CA GLY A 186 1.00 10.61 -15.08
C GLY A 186 0.95 11.13 -13.65
N ILE A 187 1.93 11.94 -13.24
CA ILE A 187 1.99 12.61 -11.93
C ILE A 187 0.83 13.59 -11.75
N LYS A 188 0.49 14.40 -12.75
CA LYS A 188 -0.65 15.32 -12.69
C LYS A 188 -1.95 14.56 -12.44
N SER A 189 -2.16 13.46 -13.16
CA SER A 189 -3.32 12.59 -13.03
C SER A 189 -3.33 11.83 -11.70
N TYR A 190 -2.17 11.45 -11.19
CA TYR A 190 -2.00 10.86 -9.86
C TYR A 190 -2.38 11.84 -8.76
N ASN A 191 -1.88 13.07 -8.86
CA ASN A 191 -2.17 14.16 -7.92
C ASN A 191 -3.61 14.63 -8.00
N LEU A 192 -4.21 14.69 -9.18
CA LEU A 192 -5.64 14.98 -9.31
C LEU A 192 -6.47 13.91 -8.59
N ARG A 193 -6.10 12.64 -8.68
CA ARG A 193 -6.78 11.56 -7.97
C ARG A 193 -6.59 11.62 -6.45
N ARG A 194 -5.37 11.94 -5.98
CA ARG A 194 -5.13 12.16 -4.54
C ARG A 194 -5.80 13.44 -4.03
N GLY A 195 -5.76 14.52 -4.79
CA GLY A 195 -6.37 15.82 -4.47
C GLY A 195 -7.88 15.88 -4.68
N ALA A 196 -8.46 14.90 -5.37
CA ALA A 196 -9.92 14.69 -5.41
C ALA A 196 -10.45 14.14 -4.09
N LEU A 197 -9.56 13.66 -3.19
CA LEU A 197 -9.96 13.34 -1.83
C LEU A 197 -10.15 14.65 -1.06
N LEU A 198 -11.33 14.80 -0.47
CA LEU A 198 -11.63 15.89 0.46
C LEU A 198 -10.90 15.70 1.80
N LEU A 199 -10.61 14.45 2.16
CA LEU A 199 -9.90 14.07 3.37
C LEU A 199 -9.25 12.69 3.17
N ASP A 200 -8.05 12.51 3.72
CA ASP A 200 -7.31 11.25 3.79
C ASP A 200 -6.60 11.20 5.14
N THR A 201 -7.16 10.46 6.09
CA THR A 201 -6.66 10.36 7.45
C THR A 201 -6.54 8.90 7.88
N VAL A 202 -5.73 8.65 8.90
CA VAL A 202 -5.61 7.35 9.56
C VAL A 202 -6.06 7.53 11.01
N ILE A 203 -6.84 6.59 11.52
CA ILE A 203 -7.22 6.52 12.94
C ILE A 203 -6.66 5.25 13.56
N GLY A 204 -6.16 5.39 14.78
CA GLY A 204 -5.59 4.30 15.58
C GLY A 204 -4.26 3.79 15.04
N ASP A 205 -3.42 4.68 14.51
CA ASP A 205 -2.13 4.31 13.92
C ASP A 205 -1.07 4.04 14.99
N ALA A 206 -1.11 2.86 15.60
CA ALA A 206 -0.10 2.45 16.58
C ALA A 206 1.31 2.36 15.98
N ASP A 207 1.45 2.15 14.68
CA ASP A 207 2.78 2.19 14.04
C ASP A 207 3.37 3.62 14.03
N ALA A 208 2.53 4.65 14.15
CA ALA A 208 2.90 6.06 14.27
C ALA A 208 2.92 6.58 15.72
N GLY A 209 2.52 5.75 16.70
CA GLY A 209 2.51 6.08 18.12
C GLY A 209 1.14 6.40 18.72
N GLU A 210 0.04 6.19 17.98
CA GLU A 210 -1.33 6.31 18.50
C GLU A 210 -1.81 5.03 19.19
N ASP A 211 -2.94 5.08 19.89
CA ASP A 211 -3.60 3.88 20.40
C ASP A 211 -4.45 3.22 19.31
N GLY A 212 -4.18 1.95 19.01
CA GLY A 212 -5.00 1.18 18.07
C GLY A 212 -6.19 0.49 18.74
N TYR A 213 -7.16 0.04 17.93
CA TYR A 213 -8.39 -0.59 18.42
C TYR A 213 -8.21 -2.11 18.59
N VAL A 214 -8.66 -2.71 19.69
CA VAL A 214 -8.46 -4.16 19.94
C VAL A 214 -9.33 -4.98 19.01
N THR A 215 -10.56 -4.52 18.76
CA THR A 215 -11.49 -5.22 17.87
C THR A 215 -11.91 -4.36 16.68
N ILE A 216 -12.25 -5.00 15.56
CA ILE A 216 -12.88 -4.31 14.42
C ILE A 216 -14.18 -3.62 14.89
N LYS A 217 -14.91 -4.21 15.85
CA LYS A 217 -16.15 -3.64 16.35
C LYS A 217 -15.91 -2.29 17.01
N GLU A 218 -14.92 -2.18 17.91
CA GLU A 218 -14.53 -0.91 18.54
C GLU A 218 -14.17 0.15 17.49
N LEU A 219 -13.36 -0.22 16.50
CA LEU A 219 -12.99 0.69 15.41
C LEU A 219 -14.21 1.16 14.62
N LEU A 220 -15.15 0.25 14.31
CA LEU A 220 -16.38 0.61 13.60
C LEU A 220 -17.35 1.43 14.45
N ASP A 221 -17.23 1.36 15.77
CA ASP A 221 -18.02 2.14 16.73
C ASP A 221 -17.40 3.51 17.04
N ASP A 222 -16.16 3.79 16.59
CA ASP A 222 -15.51 5.09 16.70
C ASP A 222 -16.33 6.20 16.02
N ASP A 223 -16.43 7.37 16.64
CA ASP A 223 -17.27 8.46 16.14
C ASP A 223 -16.83 8.95 14.75
N ALA A 224 -15.53 8.94 14.43
CA ALA A 224 -15.04 9.33 13.11
C ALA A 224 -15.51 8.37 12.00
N VAL A 225 -15.88 7.13 12.36
CA VAL A 225 -16.37 6.09 11.44
C VAL A 225 -17.89 5.98 11.46
N LYS A 226 -18.48 5.97 12.66
CA LYS A 226 -19.90 5.76 12.89
C LYS A 226 -20.73 7.00 12.60
N ASN A 227 -20.21 8.17 12.95
CA ASN A 227 -20.88 9.46 12.84
C ASN A 227 -20.00 10.45 12.04
N PRO A 228 -19.65 10.13 10.78
CA PRO A 228 -18.75 10.96 10.00
C PRO A 228 -19.34 12.37 9.76
N VAL A 229 -18.48 13.38 9.87
CA VAL A 229 -18.81 14.77 9.54
C VAL A 229 -18.31 15.14 8.15
N CYS A 230 -18.93 16.13 7.52
CA CYS A 230 -18.51 16.63 6.23
C CYS A 230 -17.10 17.26 6.34
N PRO A 231 -16.12 16.86 5.52
CA PRO A 231 -14.78 17.44 5.56
C PRO A 231 -14.73 18.90 5.07
N ILE A 232 -15.80 19.41 4.43
CA ILE A 232 -15.86 20.79 3.90
C ILE A 232 -16.48 21.74 4.94
N CYS A 233 -17.67 21.42 5.45
CA CYS A 233 -18.42 22.31 6.34
C CYS A 233 -18.61 21.78 7.78
N SER A 234 -18.04 20.61 8.10
CA SER A 234 -18.08 19.96 9.41
C SER A 234 -19.48 19.57 9.92
N THR A 235 -20.53 19.65 9.10
CA THR A 235 -21.87 19.19 9.52
C THR A 235 -21.98 17.66 9.47
N PRO A 236 -22.76 17.02 10.38
CA PRO A 236 -23.01 15.59 10.34
C PRO A 236 -23.56 15.11 9.01
N LEU A 237 -23.02 13.99 8.50
CA LEU A 237 -23.47 13.40 7.25
C LEU A 237 -24.61 12.41 7.49
N THR A 238 -25.57 12.38 6.57
CA THR A 238 -26.60 11.33 6.56
C THR A 238 -26.19 10.20 5.64
N GLN A 239 -26.22 8.96 6.14
CA GLN A 239 -25.95 7.76 5.34
C GLN A 239 -27.17 7.42 4.48
N GLU A 240 -27.03 7.42 3.15
CA GLU A 240 -28.16 7.10 2.24
C GLU A 240 -28.32 5.60 1.97
N LEU A 241 -27.21 4.86 1.93
CA LEU A 241 -27.19 3.46 1.50
C LEU A 241 -26.38 2.58 2.45
N ASN A 242 -26.66 1.28 2.38
CA ASN A 242 -25.95 0.27 3.17
C ASN A 242 -24.46 0.20 2.81
N MET A 243 -23.64 -0.15 3.79
CA MET A 243 -22.20 -0.36 3.64
C MET A 243 -21.88 -1.38 2.54
N LEU A 244 -21.08 -0.95 1.57
CA LEU A 244 -20.44 -1.85 0.62
C LEU A 244 -19.16 -2.42 1.24
N HIS A 245 -19.16 -3.71 1.56
CA HIS A 245 -17.94 -4.44 1.93
C HIS A 245 -17.32 -5.08 0.68
N SER A 246 -16.12 -4.62 0.33
CA SER A 246 -15.30 -5.11 -0.77
C SER A 246 -14.13 -5.96 -0.29
N LYS A 247 -13.42 -6.62 -1.21
CA LYS A 247 -12.24 -7.43 -0.88
C LYS A 247 -11.20 -6.61 -0.10
N GLY A 248 -10.50 -7.26 0.83
CA GLY A 248 -9.42 -6.65 1.60
C GLY A 248 -9.88 -5.72 2.73
N GLN A 249 -11.01 -6.01 3.37
CA GLN A 249 -11.56 -5.23 4.50
C GLN A 249 -11.75 -3.74 4.15
N ARG A 250 -12.21 -3.48 2.91
CA ARG A 250 -12.58 -2.15 2.45
C ARG A 250 -14.09 -1.97 2.58
N TYR A 251 -14.49 -0.88 3.20
CA TYR A 251 -15.86 -0.50 3.47
C TYR A 251 -16.12 0.87 2.84
N THR A 252 -17.19 0.99 2.09
CA THR A 252 -17.56 2.26 1.45
C THR A 252 -19.03 2.56 1.70
N TYR A 253 -19.34 3.83 1.92
CA TYR A 253 -20.67 4.37 2.14
C TYR A 253 -20.89 5.60 1.27
N LEU A 254 -22.12 5.77 0.80
CA LEU A 254 -22.58 7.01 0.20
C LEU A 254 -23.20 7.88 1.30
N CYS A 255 -22.60 9.03 1.52
CA CYS A 255 -23.00 10.03 2.48
C CYS A 255 -23.58 11.25 1.76
N ASN A 256 -24.55 11.91 2.36
CA ASN A 256 -25.14 13.15 1.86
C ASN A 256 -24.91 14.29 2.87
N CYS A 257 -24.29 15.37 2.39
CA CYS A 257 -24.22 16.65 3.09
C CYS A 257 -25.32 17.57 2.54
N LYS A 258 -26.09 18.21 3.43
CA LYS A 258 -27.14 19.16 3.02
C LYS A 258 -26.59 20.38 2.28
N LYS A 259 -25.33 20.74 2.53
CA LYS A 259 -24.66 21.92 1.92
C LYS A 259 -23.79 21.55 0.73
N ASP A 260 -22.94 20.52 0.89
CA ASP A 260 -21.87 20.22 -0.08
C ASP A 260 -22.17 19.01 -0.98
N GLY A 261 -23.38 18.45 -0.86
CA GLY A 261 -23.85 17.35 -1.71
C GLY A 261 -23.32 15.97 -1.31
N LYS A 262 -23.28 15.06 -2.29
CA LYS A 262 -23.00 13.64 -2.06
C LYS A 262 -21.51 13.32 -2.10
N MET A 263 -21.08 12.46 -1.19
CA MET A 263 -19.69 12.04 -1.08
C MET A 263 -19.57 10.56 -0.72
N LEU A 264 -18.50 9.93 -1.18
CA LEU A 264 -18.15 8.56 -0.80
C LEU A 264 -17.20 8.60 0.38
N PHE A 265 -17.63 8.05 1.51
CA PHE A 265 -16.76 7.73 2.63
C PHE A 265 -16.23 6.31 2.43
N SER A 266 -14.91 6.15 2.34
CA SER A 266 -14.25 4.85 2.22
C SER A 266 -13.28 4.64 3.36
N MET A 267 -13.32 3.44 3.92
CA MET A 267 -12.46 3.00 5.00
C MET A 267 -11.78 1.69 4.62
N LYS A 268 -10.47 1.61 4.82
CA LYS A 268 -9.71 0.36 4.65
C LYS A 268 -9.06 -0.01 5.97
N LEU A 269 -9.38 -1.20 6.46
CA LEU A 269 -8.83 -1.69 7.72
C LEU A 269 -7.45 -2.30 7.53
N HIS A 270 -6.55 -2.01 8.47
CA HIS A 270 -5.21 -2.56 8.53
C HIS A 270 -4.91 -3.04 9.96
N ARG A 271 -4.02 -4.02 10.08
CA ARG A 271 -3.44 -4.39 11.38
C ARG A 271 -2.20 -3.55 11.66
N ASN A 272 -2.07 -3.12 12.91
CA ASN A 272 -0.87 -2.53 13.49
C ASN A 272 0.14 -3.61 13.91
N PHE A 273 1.32 -3.19 14.34
CA PHE A 273 2.38 -4.05 14.84
C PHE A 273 2.02 -4.86 16.10
N ASN A 274 1.15 -4.31 16.94
CA ASN A 274 0.70 -4.89 18.21
C ASN A 274 -0.65 -5.63 18.10
N ASP A 275 -1.00 -6.09 16.89
CA ASP A 275 -2.25 -6.78 16.57
C ASP A 275 -3.55 -5.99 16.77
N THR A 276 -3.46 -4.71 17.14
CA THR A 276 -4.61 -3.79 17.10
C THR A 276 -4.95 -3.41 15.65
N TRP A 277 -6.12 -2.82 15.47
CA TRP A 277 -6.66 -2.36 14.20
C TRP A 277 -6.47 -0.86 14.05
N ARG A 278 -6.21 -0.45 12.80
CA ARG A 278 -6.29 0.94 12.35
C ARG A 278 -7.15 1.04 11.10
N ALA A 279 -7.65 2.23 10.81
CA ALA A 279 -8.41 2.50 9.60
C ALA A 279 -7.83 3.69 8.85
N ARG A 280 -7.61 3.52 7.54
CA ARG A 280 -7.43 4.65 6.63
C ARG A 280 -8.80 5.07 6.11
N CYS A 281 -9.17 6.30 6.42
CA CYS A 281 -10.46 6.91 6.14
C CYS A 281 -10.30 8.01 5.09
N THR A 282 -11.05 7.90 3.99
CA THR A 282 -10.98 8.82 2.87
C THR A 282 -12.37 9.30 2.48
N PHE A 283 -12.48 10.59 2.13
CA PHE A 283 -13.68 11.18 1.54
C PHE A 283 -13.40 11.63 0.12
N GLU A 284 -14.33 11.38 -0.80
CA GLU A 284 -14.33 12.01 -2.13
C GLU A 284 -15.72 12.50 -2.51
N LEU A 285 -15.80 13.56 -3.32
CA LEU A 285 -17.06 13.95 -3.94
C LEU A 285 -17.56 12.85 -4.88
N ALA A 286 -18.85 12.55 -4.78
CA ALA A 286 -19.50 11.51 -5.55
C ALA A 286 -20.25 12.14 -6.74
N ASN A 287 -19.66 12.02 -7.93
CA ASN A 287 -20.36 12.37 -9.17
C ASN A 287 -21.35 11.25 -9.55
N ALA A 288 -22.18 11.49 -10.58
CA ALA A 288 -23.20 10.53 -11.01
C ALA A 288 -22.62 9.15 -11.37
N GLU A 289 -21.46 9.13 -12.03
CA GLU A 289 -20.74 7.91 -12.41
C GLU A 289 -20.32 7.08 -11.18
N LYS A 290 -19.66 7.70 -10.20
CA LYS A 290 -19.22 7.06 -8.95
C LYS A 290 -20.39 6.54 -8.13
N ILE A 291 -21.50 7.28 -8.09
CA ILE A 291 -22.73 6.85 -7.41
C ILE A 291 -23.28 5.58 -8.07
N GLU A 292 -23.28 5.54 -9.40
CA GLU A 292 -23.77 4.38 -10.17
C GLU A 292 -22.85 3.16 -10.00
N GLU A 293 -21.54 3.34 -10.02
CA GLU A 293 -20.57 2.28 -9.71
C GLU A 293 -20.77 1.72 -8.29
N PHE A 294 -20.97 2.60 -7.30
CA PHE A 294 -21.24 2.21 -5.92
C PHE A 294 -22.52 1.36 -5.81
N LYS A 295 -23.61 1.79 -6.46
CA LYS A 295 -24.88 1.04 -6.50
C LYS A 295 -24.73 -0.34 -7.13
N LYS A 296 -24.07 -0.43 -8.30
CA LYS A 296 -23.78 -1.71 -8.97
C LYS A 296 -22.94 -2.63 -8.07
N GLY A 297 -21.97 -2.07 -7.34
CA GLY A 297 -21.17 -2.80 -6.35
C GLY A 297 -22.03 -3.39 -5.21
N LEU A 298 -22.95 -2.58 -4.68
CA LEU A 298 -23.87 -2.98 -3.61
C LEU A 298 -24.81 -4.11 -4.04
N GLU A 299 -25.38 -4.02 -5.25
CA GLU A 299 -26.23 -5.07 -5.82
C GLU A 299 -25.49 -6.40 -5.96
N ARG A 300 -24.28 -6.37 -6.56
CA ARG A 300 -23.42 -7.55 -6.71
C ARG A 300 -23.10 -8.19 -5.34
N SER A 301 -22.83 -7.38 -4.32
CA SER A 301 -22.57 -7.85 -2.95
C SER A 301 -23.81 -8.50 -2.34
N ASN A 302 -24.98 -7.88 -2.51
CA ASN A 302 -26.25 -8.40 -2.02
C ASN A 302 -26.63 -9.75 -2.67
N ILE A 303 -26.41 -9.89 -3.98
CA ILE A 303 -26.62 -11.17 -4.70
C ILE A 303 -25.73 -12.26 -4.10
N LYS A 304 -24.43 -11.98 -3.90
CA LYS A 304 -23.49 -12.93 -3.28
C LYS A 304 -23.89 -13.31 -1.85
N ARG A 305 -24.32 -12.34 -1.03
CA ARG A 305 -24.81 -12.60 0.34
C ARG A 305 -26.06 -13.48 0.34
N LYS A 306 -27.03 -13.20 -0.54
CA LYS A 306 -28.24 -14.04 -0.71
C LYS A 306 -27.88 -15.47 -1.13
N ALA A 307 -26.97 -15.63 -2.08
CA ALA A 307 -26.50 -16.95 -2.52
C ALA A 307 -25.79 -17.73 -1.39
N LYS A 308 -24.93 -17.06 -0.60
CA LYS A 308 -24.27 -17.68 0.56
C LYS A 308 -25.29 -18.14 1.60
N ARG A 309 -26.25 -17.29 1.98
CA ARG A 309 -27.34 -17.65 2.93
C ARG A 309 -28.15 -18.86 2.46
N ARG A 310 -28.48 -18.94 1.17
CA ARG A 310 -29.17 -20.11 0.58
C ARG A 310 -28.33 -21.39 0.69
N LYS A 311 -27.01 -21.33 0.46
CA LYS A 311 -26.10 -22.48 0.64
C LYS A 311 -25.98 -22.91 2.11
N THR A 312 -25.91 -21.97 3.05
CA THR A 312 -25.82 -22.29 4.48
C THR A 312 -27.11 -22.94 4.99
N ARG A 313 -28.29 -22.43 4.57
CA ARG A 313 -29.59 -23.05 4.88
C ARG A 313 -29.72 -24.48 4.35
N ARG A 314 -29.18 -24.76 3.16
CA ARG A 314 -29.17 -26.12 2.57
C ARG A 314 -28.22 -27.10 3.28
N LYS A 315 -27.25 -26.61 4.05
CA LYS A 315 -26.28 -27.42 4.80
C LYS A 315 -26.63 -27.55 6.29
N ALA A 316 -27.69 -26.89 6.76
CA ALA A 316 -28.15 -27.05 8.13
C ALA A 316 -28.79 -28.45 8.27
N PRO A 317 -28.42 -29.26 9.30
CA PRO A 317 -29.08 -30.52 9.57
C PRO A 317 -30.58 -30.29 9.78
N ALA A 318 -31.43 -31.17 9.26
CA ALA A 318 -32.85 -31.16 9.59
C ALA A 318 -32.99 -31.37 11.10
N VAL A 319 -33.54 -30.39 11.80
CA VAL A 319 -33.92 -30.55 13.21
C VAL A 319 -35.12 -31.50 13.23
N SER A 320 -34.91 -32.73 13.69
CA SER A 320 -35.97 -33.71 13.88
C SER A 320 -37.03 -33.14 14.84
N PRO A 321 -38.33 -33.25 14.54
CA PRO A 321 -39.36 -32.75 15.44
C PRO A 321 -39.33 -33.53 16.76
N PRO A 322 -39.70 -32.90 17.89
CA PRO A 322 -39.72 -33.57 19.19
C PRO A 322 -40.72 -34.73 19.15
N SER A 323 -40.30 -35.89 19.61
CA SER A 323 -41.20 -37.03 19.80
C SER A 323 -42.25 -36.68 20.84
N SER A 324 -43.51 -36.61 20.42
CA SER A 324 -44.65 -36.58 21.32
C SER A 324 -44.68 -37.87 22.13
N ARG A 325 -44.30 -37.81 23.41
CA ARG A 325 -44.72 -38.80 24.41
C ARG A 325 -46.09 -38.38 24.93
N THR A 326 -47.12 -39.09 24.51
CA THR A 326 -48.39 -39.20 25.22
C THR A 326 -48.24 -40.20 26.36
N GLU A 327 -48.66 -39.75 27.55
CA GLU A 327 -49.05 -40.45 28.79
C GLU A 327 -48.24 -41.66 29.29
#